data_AF-A0A352L438-F1
#
_entry.id   AF-A0A352L438-F1
#
_cell.length_a   1.000
_cell.length_b   1.000
_cell.length_c   1.000
_cell.angle_alpha   90.00
_cell.angle_beta   90.00
_cell.angle_gamma   90.00
#
_symmetry.space_group_name_H-M   'P 1'
#
loop_
_entity.id
_entity.type
_entity.pdbx_description
1 polymer ?
#
loop_
_entity_poly.entity_id
_entity_poly.type
_entity_poly.pdbx_seq_one_letter_code
_entity_poly.pdbx_strand_id
1 'polypeptide(L)'
;MQIPQQLLQQIRQQSEALRQATGTGQHAVISVVWPEAVHRYLRSLAEKTSRLSLLGFGKGLQVELPIERAWVPLRVLWTEIAGELRRDRALQEQGERLPVDVNAVFQTANGERWRGALLLGEPGAGKTTAARQLAWRLASGTVQPTELNLPAGICPVLLRFRDLSDAAAGADGGLKQFLTESLFRPLAPEGLQQPGT
;
A
#
# COMPACT_ATOMS: atom_id res chain seq x y z
N MET A 1 -6.16 -33.52 15.48
CA MET A 1 -7.29 -33.20 14.59
C MET A 1 -6.83 -33.35 13.15
N GLN A 2 -7.23 -34.43 12.47
CA GLN A 2 -6.91 -34.65 11.05
C GLN A 2 -7.95 -33.95 10.19
N ILE A 3 -7.54 -33.03 9.34
CA ILE A 3 -8.42 -32.40 8.36
C ILE A 3 -8.81 -33.47 7.33
N PRO A 4 -10.11 -33.71 7.07
CA PRO A 4 -10.55 -34.75 6.14
C PRO A 4 -10.01 -34.47 4.74
N GLN A 5 -9.35 -35.46 4.11
CA GLN A 5 -8.75 -35.33 2.78
C GLN A 5 -9.75 -34.89 1.70
N GLN A 6 -11.04 -35.16 1.90
CA GLN A 6 -12.13 -34.71 1.04
C GLN A 6 -12.25 -33.17 1.01
N LEU A 7 -12.04 -32.48 2.13
CA LEU A 7 -12.11 -31.02 2.20
C LEU A 7 -10.94 -30.37 1.43
N LEU A 8 -9.75 -30.95 1.53
CA LEU A 8 -8.58 -30.49 0.78
C LEU A 8 -8.74 -30.71 -0.73
N GLN A 9 -9.35 -31.83 -1.15
CA GLN A 9 -9.66 -32.04 -2.56
C GLN A 9 -10.73 -31.06 -3.07
N GLN A 10 -11.74 -30.76 -2.26
CA GLN A 10 -12.79 -29.79 -2.61
C GLN A 10 -12.22 -28.38 -2.80
N ILE A 11 -11.35 -27.92 -1.89
CA ILE A 11 -10.68 -26.62 -2.01
C ILE A 11 -9.77 -26.57 -3.25
N ARG A 12 -9.09 -27.68 -3.57
CA ARG A 12 -8.22 -27.77 -4.75
C ARG A 12 -9.02 -27.73 -6.05
N GLN A 13 -10.14 -28.45 -6.12
CA GLN A 13 -11.03 -28.43 -7.28
C GLN A 13 -11.74 -27.08 -7.45
N GLN A 14 -12.16 -26.44 -6.36
CA GLN A 14 -12.76 -25.10 -6.42
C GLN A 14 -11.74 -24.04 -6.85
N SER A 15 -10.48 -24.14 -6.40
CA SER A 15 -9.42 -23.23 -6.84
C SER A 15 -8.98 -23.49 -8.29
N GLU A 16 -8.97 -24.74 -8.75
CA GLU A 16 -8.73 -25.07 -10.17
C GLU A 16 -9.89 -24.63 -11.08
N ALA A 17 -11.15 -24.75 -10.64
CA ALA A 17 -12.30 -24.22 -11.37
C ALA A 17 -12.26 -22.68 -11.44
N LEU A 18 -11.86 -22.00 -10.35
CA LEU A 18 -11.66 -20.55 -10.35
C LEU A 18 -10.52 -20.13 -11.29
N ARG A 19 -9.43 -20.91 -11.34
CA ARG A 19 -8.27 -20.71 -12.24
C ARG A 19 -8.61 -20.96 -13.70
N GLN A 20 -9.45 -21.94 -14.02
CA GLN A 20 -9.90 -22.20 -15.39
C GLN A 20 -10.88 -21.12 -15.86
N ALA A 21 -11.70 -20.56 -14.96
CA ALA A 21 -12.56 -19.42 -15.27
C ALA A 21 -11.79 -18.09 -15.45
N THR A 22 -10.56 -17.98 -14.92
CA THR A 22 -9.69 -16.79 -15.04
C THR A 22 -8.51 -16.99 -16.00
N GLY A 23 -8.47 -18.12 -16.71
CA GLY A 23 -7.39 -18.49 -17.62
C GLY A 23 -7.41 -17.73 -18.94
N THR A 24 -6.93 -16.48 -18.94
CA THR A 24 -6.01 -15.89 -19.93
C THR A 24 -5.78 -14.41 -19.57
N GLY A 25 -4.63 -14.13 -18.97
CA GLY A 25 -3.72 -13.02 -19.32
C GLY A 25 -4.27 -11.61 -19.62
N GLN A 26 -5.44 -11.24 -19.13
CA GLN A 26 -5.96 -9.88 -19.18
C GLN A 26 -6.64 -9.67 -17.84
N HIS A 27 -6.06 -8.80 -17.00
CA HIS A 27 -6.80 -8.25 -15.88
C HIS A 27 -8.05 -7.60 -16.48
N ALA A 28 -9.19 -8.30 -16.37
CA ALA A 28 -10.47 -7.76 -16.77
C ALA A 28 -10.56 -6.40 -16.10
N VAL A 29 -10.66 -5.34 -16.92
CA VAL A 29 -10.82 -3.97 -16.45
C VAL A 29 -12.24 -3.91 -15.88
N ILE A 30 -12.39 -4.42 -14.66
CA ILE A 30 -13.59 -4.19 -13.87
C ILE A 30 -13.51 -2.71 -13.53
N SER A 31 -14.34 -1.91 -14.21
CA SER A 31 -14.59 -0.53 -13.80
C SER A 31 -15.27 -0.58 -12.44
N VAL A 32 -14.48 -0.59 -11.37
CA VAL A 32 -15.00 -0.52 -10.02
C VAL A 32 -15.60 0.87 -9.84
N VAL A 33 -16.93 0.91 -9.76
CA VAL A 33 -17.65 2.13 -9.40
C VAL A 33 -17.60 2.24 -7.88
N TRP A 34 -16.82 3.20 -7.39
CA TRP A 34 -16.72 3.45 -5.95
C TRP A 34 -17.91 4.24 -5.42
N PRO A 35 -18.34 4.00 -4.18
CA PRO A 35 -19.29 4.89 -3.49
C PRO A 35 -18.74 6.32 -3.41
N GLU A 36 -19.62 7.32 -3.35
CA GLU A 36 -19.24 8.73 -3.21
C GLU A 36 -18.36 8.98 -1.96
N ALA A 37 -18.62 8.27 -0.86
CA ALA A 37 -17.79 8.35 0.35
C ALA A 37 -16.33 7.95 0.09
N VAL A 38 -16.10 6.92 -0.75
CA VAL A 38 -14.76 6.50 -1.16
C VAL A 38 -14.11 7.53 -2.09
N HIS A 39 -14.85 8.09 -3.05
CA HIS A 39 -14.33 9.18 -3.89
C HIS A 39 -13.88 10.40 -3.08
N ARG A 40 -14.65 10.78 -2.04
CA ARG A 40 -14.28 11.85 -1.12
C ARG A 40 -13.06 11.51 -0.28
N TYR A 41 -12.98 10.28 0.21
CA TYR A 41 -11.82 9.79 0.90
C TYR A 41 -10.56 9.92 0.03
N LEU A 42 -10.62 9.47 -1.23
CA LEU A 42 -9.51 9.52 -2.19
C LEU A 42 -9.10 10.96 -2.51
N ARG A 43 -10.07 11.85 -2.76
CA ARG A 43 -9.78 13.29 -2.95
C ARG A 43 -9.04 13.88 -1.76
N SER A 44 -9.55 13.64 -0.55
CA SER A 44 -8.92 14.12 0.68
C SER A 44 -7.55 13.50 0.91
N LEU A 45 -7.35 12.22 0.56
CA LEU A 45 -6.06 11.55 0.63
C LEU A 45 -5.07 12.24 -0.33
N ALA A 46 -5.45 12.44 -1.59
CA ALA A 46 -4.63 13.11 -2.59
C ALA A 46 -4.25 14.54 -2.15
N GLU A 47 -5.18 15.31 -1.60
CA GLU A 47 -4.91 16.65 -1.05
C GLU A 47 -3.88 16.59 0.08
N LYS A 48 -4.07 15.70 1.08
CA LYS A 48 -3.16 15.54 2.23
C LYS A 48 -1.75 15.07 1.84
N THR A 49 -1.61 14.34 0.74
CA THR A 49 -0.33 13.83 0.26
C THR A 49 0.28 14.67 -0.88
N SER A 50 -0.41 15.70 -1.36
CA SER A 50 0.02 16.53 -2.50
C SER A 50 1.22 17.43 -2.21
N ARG A 51 1.58 17.65 -0.94
CA ARG A 51 2.67 18.56 -0.54
C ARG A 51 3.66 17.95 0.42
N LEU A 52 4.94 18.30 0.26
CA LEU A 52 6.02 18.00 1.18
C LEU A 52 6.43 19.27 1.93
N SER A 53 6.35 19.20 3.25
CA SER A 53 6.94 20.18 4.16
C SER A 53 8.44 19.93 4.23
N LEU A 54 9.22 20.79 3.59
CA LEU A 54 10.68 20.79 3.72
C LEU A 54 11.07 21.69 4.88
N LEU A 55 11.61 21.07 5.94
CA LEU A 55 12.24 21.74 7.07
C LEU A 55 13.75 21.70 6.82
N GLY A 56 14.41 22.85 6.68
CA GLY A 56 15.87 22.80 6.50
C GLY A 56 16.62 24.07 6.08
N PHE A 57 15.95 25.18 5.78
CA PHE A 57 16.66 26.39 5.35
C PHE A 57 16.93 27.33 6.52
N GLY A 58 17.76 26.89 7.48
CA GLY A 58 18.26 27.61 8.66
C GLY A 58 17.63 29.00 8.87
N LYS A 59 16.58 29.05 9.70
CA LYS A 59 15.74 30.19 10.17
C LYS A 59 14.25 29.81 10.38
N GLY A 60 13.94 28.51 10.50
CA GLY A 60 12.55 28.06 10.65
C GLY A 60 11.70 28.20 9.38
N LEU A 61 12.34 28.40 8.22
CA LEU A 61 11.62 28.46 6.95
C LEU A 61 11.06 27.07 6.60
N GLN A 62 9.74 26.94 6.70
CA GLN A 62 8.99 25.79 6.20
C GLN A 62 8.57 26.09 4.77
N VAL A 63 9.11 25.32 3.82
CA VAL A 63 8.71 25.42 2.41
C VAL A 63 7.80 24.25 2.10
N GLU A 64 6.59 24.56 1.66
CA GLU A 64 5.65 23.56 1.17
C GLU A 64 5.81 23.43 -0.34
N LEU A 65 6.33 22.30 -0.83
CA LEU A 65 6.47 22.03 -2.26
C LEU A 65 5.45 20.98 -2.73
N PRO A 66 4.87 21.12 -3.95
CA PRO A 66 4.11 20.05 -4.57
C PRO A 66 4.96 18.77 -4.64
N ILE A 67 4.41 17.65 -4.16
CA ILE A 67 5.11 16.36 -4.09
C ILE A 67 5.58 15.91 -5.48
N GLU A 68 4.81 16.21 -6.52
CA GLU A 68 5.16 15.96 -7.92
C GLU A 68 6.49 16.60 -8.32
N ARG A 69 6.77 17.81 -7.83
CA ARG A 69 7.98 18.58 -8.17
C ARG A 69 9.15 18.30 -7.23
N ALA A 70 8.85 17.90 -6.00
CA ALA A 70 9.85 17.66 -4.97
C ALA A 70 10.27 16.19 -4.84
N TRP A 71 9.59 15.27 -5.55
CA TRP A 71 9.89 13.85 -5.50
C TRP A 71 11.20 13.53 -6.20
N VAL A 72 12.10 12.89 -5.45
CA VAL A 72 13.29 12.23 -5.99
C VAL A 72 13.09 10.72 -5.80
N PRO A 73 13.13 9.91 -6.87
CA PRO A 73 12.94 8.47 -6.79
C PRO A 73 13.87 7.80 -5.78
N LEU A 74 13.28 7.13 -4.77
CA LEU A 74 14.03 6.32 -3.83
C LEU A 74 14.47 5.03 -4.51
N ARG A 75 15.79 4.84 -4.62
CA ARG A 75 16.40 3.62 -5.14
C ARG A 75 16.50 2.59 -4.03
N VAL A 76 15.94 1.41 -4.25
CA VAL A 76 15.88 0.34 -3.25
C VAL A 76 16.48 -0.95 -3.81
N LEU A 77 17.16 -1.67 -2.94
CA LEU A 77 17.47 -3.08 -3.15
C LEU A 77 16.31 -3.88 -2.57
N TRP A 78 15.77 -4.81 -3.34
CA TRP A 78 14.68 -5.67 -2.88
C TRP A 78 15.22 -7.07 -2.59
N THR A 79 14.58 -7.78 -1.67
CA THR A 79 14.85 -9.20 -1.39
C THR A 79 13.57 -9.90 -0.94
N GLU A 80 13.49 -11.20 -1.22
CA GLU A 80 12.40 -12.04 -0.72
C GLU A 80 12.67 -12.40 0.74
N ILE A 81 11.69 -12.16 1.60
CA ILE A 81 11.71 -12.63 2.99
C ILE A 81 10.94 -13.96 3.01
N ALA A 82 11.64 -15.08 2.97
CA ALA A 82 11.05 -16.42 3.04
C ALA A 82 11.45 -17.13 4.35
N GLY A 83 10.53 -17.21 5.32
CA GLY A 83 10.77 -17.89 6.60
C GLY A 83 11.95 -17.30 7.40
N GLU A 84 12.20 -17.84 8.61
CA GLU A 84 13.17 -17.39 9.64
C GLU A 84 14.12 -16.28 9.18
N LEU A 85 13.90 -15.07 9.70
CA LEU A 85 14.64 -13.83 9.43
C LEU A 85 16.17 -14.03 9.50
N ARG A 86 16.76 -14.53 8.42
CA ARG A 86 18.20 -14.46 8.16
C ARG A 86 18.50 -13.06 7.64
N ARG A 87 18.42 -12.11 8.57
CA ARG A 87 18.92 -10.75 8.38
C ARG A 87 20.42 -10.84 8.07
N ASP A 88 20.84 -10.05 7.11
CA ASP A 88 22.23 -9.69 6.78
C ASP A 88 23.00 -10.59 5.80
N ARG A 89 23.03 -11.92 5.93
CA ARG A 89 23.88 -12.74 5.02
C ARG A 89 23.35 -12.86 3.59
N ALA A 90 22.03 -12.99 3.41
CA ALA A 90 21.44 -13.19 2.09
C ALA A 90 21.56 -11.96 1.16
N LEU A 91 21.73 -10.76 1.73
CA LEU A 91 21.95 -9.53 0.95
C LEU A 91 23.41 -9.38 0.49
N GLN A 92 24.36 -9.96 1.22
CA GLN A 92 25.79 -9.94 0.87
C GLN A 92 26.17 -11.06 -0.13
N GLU A 93 25.47 -12.19 -0.09
CA GLU A 93 25.81 -13.39 -0.89
C GLU A 93 25.14 -13.40 -2.28
N GLN A 94 24.15 -12.55 -2.52
CA GLN A 94 23.48 -12.43 -3.82
C GLN A 94 24.09 -11.26 -4.59
N GLY A 95 24.81 -11.58 -5.69
CA GLY A 95 25.53 -10.61 -6.52
C GLY A 95 24.73 -9.37 -6.94
N GLU A 96 25.43 -8.35 -7.44
CA GLU A 96 24.93 -6.99 -7.72
C GLU A 96 23.46 -6.94 -8.18
N ARG A 97 22.54 -6.76 -7.24
CA ARG A 97 21.15 -6.38 -7.56
C ARG A 97 21.16 -4.93 -7.97
N LEU A 98 20.69 -4.65 -9.18
CA LEU A 98 20.50 -3.29 -9.64
C LEU A 98 19.40 -2.60 -8.80
N PRO A 99 19.67 -1.41 -8.23
CA PRO A 99 18.66 -0.67 -7.48
C PRO A 99 17.44 -0.33 -8.35
N VAL A 100 16.25 -0.65 -7.85
CA VAL A 100 14.98 -0.32 -8.52
C VAL A 100 14.32 0.89 -7.89
N ASP A 101 13.43 1.57 -8.61
CA ASP A 101 12.56 2.58 -8.00
C ASP A 101 11.61 1.89 -7.01
N VAL A 102 11.45 2.45 -5.81
CA VAL A 102 10.49 1.97 -4.81
C VAL A 102 9.07 1.79 -5.37
N ASN A 103 8.67 2.61 -6.35
CA ASN A 103 7.37 2.51 -7.00
C ASN A 103 7.26 1.33 -7.98
N ALA A 104 8.40 0.81 -8.47
CA ALA A 104 8.46 -0.34 -9.35
C ALA A 104 8.57 -1.68 -8.57
N VAL A 105 8.58 -1.62 -7.23
CA VAL A 105 8.69 -2.83 -6.39
C VAL A 105 7.53 -3.77 -6.64
N PHE A 106 6.31 -3.26 -6.84
CA PHE A 106 5.14 -4.10 -7.11
C PHE A 106 5.14 -4.71 -8.52
N GLN A 107 5.80 -4.06 -9.49
CA GLN A 107 6.00 -4.61 -10.83
C GLN A 107 6.99 -5.78 -10.83
N THR A 108 8.03 -5.66 -9.99
CA THR A 108 9.07 -6.70 -9.85
C THR A 108 8.62 -7.84 -8.93
N ALA A 109 7.74 -7.56 -7.97
CA ALA A 109 7.13 -8.57 -7.12
C ALA A 109 6.21 -9.45 -7.99
N ASN A 110 6.51 -10.75 -8.01
CA ASN A 110 5.97 -11.73 -8.96
C ASN A 110 4.47 -12.04 -8.70
N GLY A 111 3.58 -11.08 -9.01
CA GLY A 111 2.12 -11.22 -8.93
C GLY A 111 1.59 -11.61 -7.54
N GLU A 112 0.61 -12.52 -7.52
CA GLU A 112 -0.22 -12.92 -6.35
C GLU A 112 0.55 -13.58 -5.20
N ARG A 113 1.84 -13.88 -5.36
CA ARG A 113 2.64 -14.58 -4.34
C ARG A 113 2.86 -13.76 -3.08
N TRP A 114 2.96 -12.43 -3.20
CA TRP A 114 3.35 -11.56 -2.11
C TRP A 114 2.21 -10.63 -1.71
N ARG A 115 1.82 -10.68 -0.44
CA ARG A 115 0.72 -9.84 0.10
C ARG A 115 1.17 -8.49 0.66
N GLY A 116 2.47 -8.22 0.67
CA GLY A 116 3.03 -6.99 1.20
C GLY A 116 4.53 -6.87 0.96
N ALA A 117 5.03 -5.65 1.10
CA ALA A 117 6.45 -5.32 1.02
C ALA A 117 6.87 -4.56 2.28
N LEU A 118 8.11 -4.80 2.74
CA LEU A 118 8.69 -4.11 3.88
C LEU A 118 9.84 -3.21 3.40
N LEU A 119 9.68 -1.90 3.56
CA LEU A 119 10.72 -0.93 3.23
C LEU A 119 11.58 -0.63 4.47
N LEU A 120 12.84 -1.06 4.43
CA LEU A 120 13.83 -0.84 5.48
C LEU A 120 14.86 0.21 5.05
N GLY A 121 15.41 0.94 6.00
CA GLY A 121 16.46 1.93 5.76
C GLY A 121 16.62 2.89 6.93
N GLU A 122 17.66 3.71 6.88
CA GLU A 122 18.00 4.67 7.94
C GLU A 122 16.88 5.70 8.22
N PRO A 123 16.81 6.25 9.44
CA PRO A 123 15.99 7.44 9.70
C PRO A 123 16.32 8.56 8.69
N GLY A 124 15.29 9.20 8.15
CA GLY A 124 15.48 10.23 7.12
C GLY A 124 15.69 9.73 5.68
N ALA A 125 15.83 8.41 5.44
CA ALA A 125 15.99 7.84 4.09
C ALA A 125 14.77 7.99 3.15
N GLY A 126 13.74 8.76 3.54
CA GLY A 126 12.58 9.04 2.66
C GLY A 126 11.50 7.96 2.62
N LYS A 127 11.51 6.95 3.51
CA LYS A 127 10.50 5.86 3.55
C LYS A 127 9.05 6.37 3.61
N THR A 128 8.79 7.31 4.53
CA THR A 128 7.46 7.92 4.67
C THR A 128 7.11 8.77 3.46
N THR A 129 8.09 9.46 2.86
CA THR A 129 7.91 10.24 1.63
C THR A 129 7.53 9.33 0.46
N ALA A 130 8.17 8.17 0.32
CA ALA A 130 7.84 7.17 -0.69
C ALA A 130 6.40 6.65 -0.53
N ALA A 131 6.00 6.28 0.69
CA ALA A 131 4.63 5.84 0.97
C ALA A 131 3.59 6.95 0.66
N ARG A 132 3.89 8.21 1.02
CA ARG A 132 3.04 9.36 0.70
C ARG A 132 2.94 9.61 -0.80
N GLN A 133 4.04 9.47 -1.53
CA GLN A 133 4.08 9.66 -2.98
C GLN A 133 3.28 8.58 -3.71
N LEU A 134 3.42 7.31 -3.31
CA LEU A 134 2.64 6.21 -3.87
C LEU A 134 1.14 6.42 -3.59
N ALA A 135 0.79 6.76 -2.34
CA ALA A 135 -0.59 7.06 -1.96
C ALA A 135 -1.16 8.23 -2.76
N TRP A 136 -0.38 9.29 -2.96
CA TRP A 136 -0.77 10.43 -3.80
C TRP A 136 -1.05 9.99 -5.24
N ARG A 137 -0.12 9.29 -5.90
CA ARG A 137 -0.25 8.86 -7.30
C ARG A 137 -1.50 8.01 -7.55
N LEU A 138 -1.78 7.09 -6.63
CA LEU A 138 -2.97 6.24 -6.72
C LEU A 138 -4.26 7.02 -6.42
N ALA A 139 -4.25 7.89 -5.40
CA ALA A 139 -5.43 8.63 -5.00
C ALA A 139 -5.80 9.79 -5.94
N SER A 140 -4.82 10.41 -6.59
CA SER A 140 -5.02 11.46 -7.60
C SER A 140 -5.40 10.89 -8.97
N GLY A 141 -5.26 9.58 -9.17
CA GLY A 141 -5.42 8.95 -10.49
C GLY A 141 -4.27 9.26 -11.45
N THR A 142 -3.15 9.81 -10.97
CA THR A 142 -1.95 10.03 -11.80
C THR A 142 -1.37 8.71 -12.30
N VAL A 143 -1.59 7.62 -11.57
CA VAL A 143 -1.24 6.25 -11.97
C VAL A 143 -2.36 5.30 -11.60
N GLN A 144 -2.71 4.40 -12.52
CA GLN A 144 -3.64 3.32 -12.27
C GLN A 144 -2.96 2.15 -11.54
N PRO A 145 -3.66 1.44 -10.64
CA PRO A 145 -3.11 0.27 -9.97
C PRO A 145 -2.44 -0.75 -10.90
N THR A 146 -3.04 -0.99 -12.06
CA THR A 146 -2.54 -1.95 -13.06
C THR A 146 -1.19 -1.57 -13.65
N GLU A 147 -0.85 -0.28 -13.71
CA GLU A 147 0.47 0.19 -14.14
C GLU A 147 1.57 -0.15 -13.13
N LEU A 148 1.20 -0.41 -11.87
CA LEU A 148 2.11 -0.87 -10.82
C LEU A 148 2.04 -2.38 -10.60
N ASN A 149 1.35 -3.13 -11.48
CA ASN A 149 1.07 -4.56 -11.29
C ASN A 149 0.25 -4.85 -10.02
N LEU A 150 -0.56 -3.89 -9.59
CA LEU A 150 -1.55 -4.08 -8.52
C LEU A 150 -2.91 -4.48 -9.13
N PRO A 151 -3.73 -5.26 -8.41
CA PRO A 151 -5.05 -5.64 -8.90
C PRO A 151 -5.91 -4.42 -9.27
N ALA A 152 -6.72 -4.55 -10.32
CA ALA A 152 -7.72 -3.54 -10.64
C ALA A 152 -8.71 -3.38 -9.47
N GLY A 153 -9.22 -2.17 -9.26
CA GLY A 153 -10.24 -1.94 -8.24
C GLY A 153 -9.72 -1.93 -6.79
N ILE A 154 -8.43 -1.68 -6.57
CA ILE A 154 -7.91 -1.41 -5.22
C ILE A 154 -8.07 0.06 -4.85
N CYS A 155 -8.29 0.31 -3.55
CA CYS A 155 -8.35 1.64 -2.97
C CYS A 155 -7.11 1.86 -2.07
N PRO A 156 -6.25 2.86 -2.35
CA PRO A 156 -5.10 3.15 -1.50
C PRO A 156 -5.53 3.65 -0.13
N VAL A 157 -4.98 3.07 0.94
CA VAL A 157 -5.16 3.56 2.30
C VAL A 157 -3.81 3.88 2.92
N LEU A 158 -3.64 5.12 3.40
CA LEU A 158 -2.42 5.55 4.10
C LEU A 158 -2.69 5.61 5.61
N LEU A 159 -2.09 4.67 6.35
CA LEU A 159 -2.14 4.61 7.80
C LEU A 159 -0.82 5.09 8.40
N ARG A 160 -0.88 5.90 9.45
CA ARG A 160 0.30 6.28 10.23
C ARG A 160 0.27 5.50 11.53
N PHE A 161 1.08 4.46 11.65
CA PHE A 161 1.14 3.65 12.87
C PHE A 161 1.59 4.42 14.11
N ARG A 162 2.20 5.60 13.95
CA ARG A 162 2.46 6.48 15.09
C ARG A 162 1.19 7.01 15.77
N ASP A 163 0.07 6.99 15.05
CA ASP A 163 -1.25 7.41 15.54
C ASP A 163 -2.02 6.22 16.13
N LEU A 164 -1.50 4.98 16.02
CA LEU A 164 -2.06 3.79 16.65
C LEU A 164 -1.56 3.74 18.11
N SER A 165 -2.49 3.80 19.06
CA SER A 165 -2.15 3.67 20.48
C SER A 165 -1.95 2.21 20.89
N ASP A 166 -1.08 1.97 21.87
CA ASP A 166 -0.82 0.62 22.40
C ASP A 166 -2.11 -0.02 22.95
N ALA A 167 -2.97 0.78 23.57
CA ALA A 167 -4.29 0.35 24.04
C ALA A 167 -5.20 -0.12 22.89
N ALA A 168 -5.20 0.61 21.76
CA ALA A 168 -5.96 0.22 20.57
C ALA A 168 -5.34 -1.00 19.84
N ALA A 169 -4.02 -1.20 19.95
CA ALA A 169 -3.36 -2.36 19.36
C ALA A 169 -3.68 -3.67 20.10
N GLY A 170 -3.84 -3.63 21.42
CA GLY A 170 -4.09 -4.81 22.26
C GLY A 170 -5.56 -5.14 22.53
N ALA A 171 -6.49 -4.23 22.22
CA ALA A 171 -7.92 -4.43 22.48
C ALA A 171 -8.65 -5.13 21.32
N ASP A 172 -9.62 -5.98 21.65
CA ASP A 172 -10.53 -6.58 20.67
C ASP A 172 -11.30 -5.48 19.92
N GLY A 173 -11.10 -5.41 18.61
CA GLY A 173 -11.72 -4.40 17.74
C GLY A 173 -10.98 -3.06 17.69
N GLY A 174 -9.89 -2.86 18.45
CA GLY A 174 -9.15 -1.59 18.45
C GLY A 174 -8.51 -1.24 17.10
N LEU A 175 -8.04 -2.24 16.34
CA LEU A 175 -7.58 -2.02 14.95
C LEU A 175 -8.71 -1.57 14.03
N LYS A 176 -9.92 -2.12 14.18
CA LYS A 176 -11.10 -1.69 13.40
C LYS A 176 -11.44 -0.24 13.71
N GLN A 177 -11.43 0.12 14.99
CA GLN A 177 -11.64 1.51 15.43
C GLN A 177 -10.58 2.44 14.85
N PHE A 178 -9.29 2.07 14.94
CA PHE A 178 -8.19 2.84 14.35
C PHE A 178 -8.37 3.06 12.85
N LEU A 179 -8.78 2.03 12.11
CA LEU A 179 -9.10 2.14 10.69
C LEU A 179 -10.26 3.11 10.47
N THR A 180 -11.37 2.97 11.19
CA THR A 180 -12.52 3.86 11.10
C THR A 180 -12.12 5.33 11.34
N GLU A 181 -11.35 5.60 12.39
CA GLU A 181 -10.89 6.94 12.75
C GLU A 181 -9.91 7.51 11.70
N SER A 182 -8.98 6.69 11.21
CA SER A 182 -8.01 7.09 10.16
C SER A 182 -8.68 7.44 8.84
N LEU A 183 -9.76 6.73 8.50
CA LEU A 183 -10.52 6.91 7.27
C LEU A 183 -11.58 8.00 7.38
N PHE A 184 -12.01 8.37 8.59
CA PHE A 184 -13.07 9.34 8.83
C PHE A 184 -12.79 10.71 8.18
N ARG A 185 -13.83 11.35 7.65
CA ARG A 185 -13.78 12.66 7.02
C ARG A 185 -14.78 13.61 7.69
N PRO A 186 -14.37 14.38 8.71
CA PRO A 186 -15.30 15.20 9.51
C PRO A 186 -15.96 16.32 8.69
N LEU A 187 -15.29 16.80 7.64
CA LEU A 187 -15.81 17.85 6.76
C LEU A 187 -16.70 17.32 5.63
N ALA A 188 -16.96 16.01 5.56
CA ALA A 188 -17.86 15.45 4.57
C ALA A 188 -19.33 15.58 5.01
N PRO A 189 -20.28 15.66 4.06
CA PRO A 189 -21.71 15.63 4.36
C PRO A 189 -22.09 14.41 5.20
N GLU A 190 -23.16 14.54 5.99
CA GLU A 190 -23.69 13.44 6.79
C GLU A 190 -23.98 12.21 5.91
N GLY A 191 -23.61 11.03 6.41
CA GLY A 191 -23.69 9.77 5.65
C GLY A 191 -22.53 9.50 4.67
N LEU A 192 -21.63 10.46 4.43
CA LEU A 192 -20.45 10.29 3.55
C LEU A 192 -19.11 10.40 4.28
N GLN A 193 -19.14 10.49 5.60
CA GLN A 193 -17.96 10.70 6.44
C GLN A 193 -17.12 9.43 6.62
N GLN A 194 -17.72 8.25 6.39
CA GLN A 194 -17.07 6.95 6.49
C GLN A 194 -17.13 6.23 5.14
N PRO A 195 -15.97 5.94 4.50
CA PRO A 195 -15.93 5.29 3.19
C PRO A 195 -16.21 3.77 3.22
N GLY A 196 -16.39 3.16 4.39
CA GLY A 196 -16.51 1.70 4.57
C GLY A 196 -17.74 1.23 5.36
N THR A 197 -18.74 2.09 5.50
CA THR A 197 -20.06 1.78 6.09
C THR A 197 -21.13 1.68 5.04
#